data_AF-A0A1G7BEW3-F1
#
_entry.id   AF-A0A1G7BEW3-F1
#
_cell.length_a   1.000
_cell.length_b   1.000
_cell.length_c   1.000
_cell.angle_alpha   90.00
_cell.angle_beta   90.00
_cell.angle_gamma   90.00
#
_symmetry.space_group_name_H-M   'P 1'
#
loop_
_entity.id
_entity.type
_entity.pdbx_description
1 polymer ?
#
loop_
_entity_poly.entity_id
_entity_poly.type
_entity_poly.pdbx_seq_one_letter_code
_entity_poly.pdbx_strand_id
1 'polypeptide(L)' 'MDCIEVTLRYDYASHPLVPLLPLLDFAVPQSLASKATVEIDPVSLL' A
#
# COMPACT_ATOMS: atom_id res chain seq x y z
N MET A 1 17.48 11.07 -15.12
CA MET A 1 17.21 9.85 -14.35
C MET A 1 16.55 10.34 -13.08
N ASP A 2 15.23 10.35 -13.04
CA ASP A 2 14.47 10.87 -11.90
C ASP A 2 13.80 9.70 -11.19
N CYS A 3 14.14 9.50 -9.92
CA CYS A 3 13.53 8.50 -9.06
C CYS A 3 12.52 9.19 -8.16
N ILE A 4 11.27 8.72 -8.19
CA ILE A 4 10.19 9.21 -7.32
C ILE A 4 9.78 8.12 -6.34
N GLU A 5 9.67 8.49 -5.05
CA GLU A 5 9.13 7.62 -4.02
C GLU A 5 7.61 7.80 -3.96
N VAL A 6 6.87 6.73 -4.22
CA VAL A 6 5.41 6.68 -4.09
C VAL A 6 5.06 5.96 -2.81
N THR A 7 4.38 6.67 -1.91
CA THR A 7 3.82 6.07 -0.69
C THR A 7 2.32 5.85 -0.88
N LEU A 8 1.88 4.61 -0.76
CA LEU A 8 0.48 4.21 -0.87
C LEU A 8 -0.05 3.85 0.53
N ARG A 9 -1.13 4.51 0.94
CA ARG A 9 -1.80 4.24 2.22
C ARG A 9 -3.18 3.66 1.95
N TYR A 10 -3.43 2.52 2.58
CA TYR A 10 -4.70 1.81 2.50
C TYR A 10 -5.33 1.72 3.88
N ASP A 11 -6.58 2.15 3.99
CA ASP A 11 -7.37 2.07 5.22
C ASP A 11 -7.95 0.66 5.38
N TYR A 12 -7.19 -0.19 6.07
CA TYR A 12 -7.53 -1.58 6.28
C TYR A 12 -8.65 -1.76 7.32
N ALA A 13 -8.78 -0.83 8.27
CA ALA A 13 -9.80 -0.90 9.31
C ALA A 13 -11.23 -0.75 8.74
N SER A 14 -11.41 0.14 7.76
CA SER A 14 -12.71 0.32 7.09
C SER A 14 -12.96 -0.68 5.95
N HIS A 15 -11.89 -1.21 5.33
CA HIS A 15 -11.97 -2.15 4.21
C HIS A 15 -10.99 -3.32 4.40
N PRO A 16 -11.34 -4.33 5.21
CA PRO A 16 -10.45 -5.48 5.42
C PRO A 16 -10.37 -6.34 4.17
N LEU A 17 -9.15 -6.61 3.69
CA LEU A 17 -8.90 -7.50 2.54
C LEU A 17 -9.05 -8.98 2.91
N VAL A 18 -8.81 -9.32 4.17
CA VAL A 18 -8.97 -10.67 4.71
C VAL A 18 -10.19 -10.67 5.64
N PRO A 19 -11.12 -11.62 5.49
CA PRO A 19 -12.27 -11.73 6.37
C PRO A 19 -11.82 -12.03 7.81
N LEU A 20 -12.44 -11.32 8.75
CA LEU A 20 -12.18 -11.51 10.18
C LEU A 20 -12.78 -12.84 10.62
N LEU A 21 -11.96 -13.70 11.22
CA LEU A 21 -12.38 -14.98 11.76
C LEU A 21 -12.88 -14.77 13.20
N PRO A 22 -14.19 -14.93 13.50
CA PRO A 22 -14.80 -14.47 14.76
C PRO A 22 -14.26 -15.10 16.06
N LEU A 23 -13.48 -16.18 15.96
CA LEU A 23 -12.92 -16.93 17.10
C LEU A 23 -11.39 -16.85 17.17
N LEU A 24 -10.77 -16.18 16.20
CA LEU A 24 -9.34 -15.94 16.17
C LEU A 24 -9.13 -14.45 16.39
N ASP A 25 -8.75 -14.11 17.61
CA ASP A 25 -8.53 -12.74 18.07
C ASP A 25 -7.20 -12.20 17.51
N PHE A 26 -7.10 -12.15 16.18
CA PHE A 26 -5.94 -11.58 15.50
C PHE A 26 -6.00 -10.07 15.59
N ALA A 27 -4.91 -9.48 16.11
CA ALA A 27 -4.72 -8.04 16.04
C ALA A 27 -4.72 -7.58 14.58
N VAL A 28 -5.72 -6.78 14.22
CA VAL A 28 -5.89 -6.26 12.87
C VAL A 28 -5.18 -4.90 12.77
N PRO A 29 -4.31 -4.69 11.76
CA PRO A 29 -3.68 -3.39 11.57
C PRO A 29 -4.71 -2.36 11.13
N GLN A 30 -4.57 -1.12 11.61
CA GLN A 30 -5.48 -0.03 11.22
C GLN A 30 -5.27 0.42 9.77
N SER A 31 -4.01 0.48 9.33
CA SER A 31 -3.67 0.90 7.96
C SER A 31 -2.51 0.07 7.42
N LEU A 32 -2.53 -0.20 6.11
CA LEU A 32 -1.38 -0.72 5.40
C LEU A 32 -0.69 0.42 4.65
N ALA A 33 0.63 0.49 4.76
CA ALA A 33 1.45 1.44 4.02
C ALA A 33 2.43 0.68 3.13
N SER A 34 2.50 1.06 1.86
CA SER A 34 3.47 0.54 0.90
C SER A 34 4.33 1.69 0.37
N LYS A 35 5.60 1.39 0.11
CA LYS A 35 6.54 2.30 -0.55
C LYS A 35 7.07 1.64 -1.81
N ALA A 36 6.98 2.35 -2.91
CA ALA A 36 7.54 1.92 -4.19
C ALA A 36 8.39 3.05 -4.77
N THR A 37 9.57 2.70 -5.29
CA THR A 37 10.40 3.62 -6.04
C THR A 37 10.09 3.43 -7.51
N VAL A 38 9.64 4.48 -8.18
CA VAL A 38 9.42 4.46 -9.64
C VAL A 38 10.58 5.19 -10.30
N GLU A 39 11.23 4.50 -11.23
CA GLU A 39 12.23 5.07 -12.10
C GLU A 39 11.52 5.62 -13.35
N ILE A 40 11.67 6.92 -13.60
CA ILE A 40 11.14 7.54 -14.81
C ILE A 40 12.23 7.54 -15.87
N ASP A 41 12.03 6.74 -16.92
CA ASP A 41 12.84 6.81 -18.15
C ASP A 41 12.44 8.08 -18.93
N PRO A 42 13.38 9.02 -19.20
CA PRO A 42 13.10 10.25 -19.94
C PRO A 42 12.56 10.05 -21.36
N VAL A 43 12.68 8.86 -21.97
CA VAL A 43 12.07 8.56 -23.29
C VAL A 43 10.54 8.44 -23.20
N SER A 44 9.99 8.15 -22.02
CA SER A 44 8.56 7.90 -21.81
C SER A 44 7.72 9.16 -21.51
N LEU A 45 8.32 10.36 -21.62
CA LEU A 45 7.65 11.66 -21.40
C LEU A 45 7.21 12.36 -22.71
N LEU A 46 7.19 11.65 -23.84
CA LEU A 46 6.72 12.15 -25.15
C LEU A 46 5.30 11.69 -25.48
#